data_AF-A0A3T1D5K0-F1
#
_entry.id   AF-A0A3T1D5K0-F1
#
_cell.length_a   1.000
_cell.length_b   1.000
_cell.length_c   1.000
_cell.angle_alpha   90.00
_cell.angle_beta   90.00
_cell.angle_gamma   90.00
#
_symmetry.space_group_name_H-M   'P 1'
#
loop_
_entity.id
_entity.type
_entity.pdbx_description
1 polymer ?
#
loop_
_entity_poly.entity_id
_entity_poly.type
_entity_poly.pdbx_seq_one_letter_code
_entity_poly.pdbx_strand_id
1 'polypeptide(L)'
;MEEELIEKITVTIGQSMHERHLMKNLDNLNGFKFKKPELQLDLLDTILQISDQDGAHFVMLPEFFLPRRYLFSHIKERAVRYGRIIMGGLEYGVDKHLSPTGTQRLRNEAFVVIPDNLYQNNKSLGGNATVITVPKLNPAPEEEKNLEDHGYDFVNGNRIYMFKSNKLGNFAVLICYDFLNLPVQAILQSQIQTLFVLTYNKDVSGFISIADTMQRMLLCNVIICNTGYYGGSAAFTPLRDRNKRQVLQISGNEIQAAVSVHLPINEVWKVQTTGENEFGNSKYMHRPPDFGRLVRTSI
;
A
#
# COMPACT_ATOMS: atom_id res chain seq x y z
N MET A 1 28.20 -9.11 -5.55
CA MET A 1 28.01 -7.69 -5.18
C MET A 1 26.96 -7.68 -4.11
N GLU A 2 27.32 -7.32 -2.89
CA GLU A 2 26.31 -6.95 -1.89
C GLU A 2 25.56 -5.75 -2.46
N GLU A 3 24.26 -5.91 -2.74
CA GLU A 3 23.48 -4.85 -3.34
C GLU A 3 23.26 -3.74 -2.31
N GLU A 4 23.92 -2.61 -2.52
CA GLU A 4 23.80 -1.41 -1.69
C GLU A 4 22.39 -0.81 -1.77
N LEU A 5 21.89 -0.32 -0.64
CA LEU A 5 20.61 0.38 -0.52
C LEU A 5 20.61 1.64 -1.40
N ILE A 6 19.70 1.73 -2.37
CA ILE A 6 19.65 2.85 -3.31
C ILE A 6 19.31 4.17 -2.60
N GLU A 7 19.64 5.31 -3.22
CA GLU A 7 19.40 6.61 -2.60
C GLU A 7 17.90 6.91 -2.42
N LYS A 8 17.11 6.68 -3.48
CA LYS A 8 15.68 6.98 -3.54
C LYS A 8 14.91 5.86 -4.22
N ILE A 9 13.71 5.60 -3.75
CA ILE A 9 12.72 4.80 -4.49
C ILE A 9 11.80 5.71 -5.31
N THR A 10 11.39 5.26 -6.49
CA THR A 10 10.30 5.86 -7.25
C THR A 10 9.04 5.02 -7.07
N VAL A 11 7.92 5.65 -6.74
CA VAL A 11 6.63 4.99 -6.51
C VAL A 11 5.57 5.66 -7.38
N THR A 12 4.91 4.90 -8.24
CA THR A 12 3.72 5.35 -8.97
C THR A 12 2.48 5.09 -8.14
N ILE A 13 1.76 6.16 -7.82
CA ILE A 13 0.48 6.11 -7.11
C ILE A 13 -0.63 6.18 -8.15
N GLY A 14 -1.33 5.06 -8.36
CA GLY A 14 -2.46 4.96 -9.27
C GLY A 14 -3.77 5.24 -8.56
N GLN A 15 -4.11 6.51 -8.35
CA GLN A 15 -5.41 6.92 -7.82
C GLN A 15 -6.51 6.60 -8.85
N SER A 16 -7.05 5.39 -8.77
CA SER A 16 -8.07 4.89 -9.68
C SER A 16 -9.47 5.25 -9.22
N MET A 17 -10.32 5.67 -10.17
CA MET A 17 -11.74 5.92 -9.92
C MET A 17 -12.60 4.80 -10.51
N HIS A 18 -13.76 4.57 -9.91
CA HIS A 18 -14.88 3.92 -10.60
C HIS A 18 -16.01 4.93 -10.74
N GLU A 19 -16.76 4.91 -11.86
CA GLU A 19 -17.81 5.90 -12.20
C GLU A 19 -18.90 6.10 -11.13
N ARG A 20 -19.01 5.17 -10.18
CA ARG A 20 -19.94 5.20 -9.04
C ARG A 20 -19.22 4.70 -7.80
N HIS A 21 -19.75 5.04 -6.62
CA HIS A 21 -19.34 4.44 -5.35
C HIS A 21 -19.14 2.93 -5.52
N LEU A 22 -17.96 2.41 -5.16
CA LEU A 22 -17.49 1.05 -5.45
C LEU A 22 -18.55 -0.01 -5.14
N MET A 23 -19.26 0.13 -4.01
CA MET A 23 -20.31 -0.80 -3.59
C MET A 23 -21.43 -0.99 -4.62
N LYS A 24 -21.68 -0.03 -5.52
CA LYS A 24 -22.66 -0.18 -6.62
C LYS A 24 -22.12 -1.03 -7.78
N ASN A 25 -20.80 -1.08 -7.92
CA ASN A 25 -20.10 -1.84 -8.97
C ASN A 25 -19.80 -3.28 -8.55
N LEU A 26 -20.01 -3.59 -7.27
CA LEU A 26 -19.94 -4.93 -6.71
C LEU A 26 -21.34 -5.58 -6.72
N ASP A 27 -21.37 -6.88 -6.96
CA ASP A 27 -22.55 -7.74 -6.85
C ASP A 27 -22.68 -8.24 -5.42
N ASN A 28 -23.44 -7.51 -4.62
CA ASN A 28 -23.67 -7.80 -3.20
C ASN A 28 -24.44 -9.10 -2.96
N LEU A 29 -25.16 -9.63 -3.96
CA LEU A 29 -25.82 -10.95 -3.86
C LEU A 29 -24.85 -12.10 -4.13
N ASN A 30 -23.69 -11.80 -4.69
CA ASN A 30 -22.69 -12.77 -5.10
C ASN A 30 -21.32 -12.49 -4.44
N GLY A 31 -21.32 -12.23 -3.13
CA GLY A 31 -20.07 -12.06 -2.37
C GLY A 31 -19.23 -10.86 -2.82
N PHE A 32 -19.90 -9.78 -3.25
CA PHE A 32 -19.30 -8.51 -3.64
C PHE A 32 -18.27 -8.62 -4.79
N LYS A 33 -18.61 -9.37 -5.85
CA LYS A 33 -17.78 -9.50 -7.06
C LYS A 33 -17.95 -8.33 -8.02
N PHE A 34 -16.90 -7.96 -8.75
CA PHE A 34 -17.01 -6.92 -9.77
C PHE A 34 -18.00 -7.30 -10.88
N LYS A 35 -18.93 -6.39 -11.20
CA LYS A 35 -19.88 -6.54 -12.32
C LYS A 35 -19.24 -6.40 -13.70
N LYS A 36 -18.25 -5.50 -13.82
CA LYS A 36 -17.49 -5.21 -15.06
C LYS A 36 -15.97 -5.23 -14.79
N PRO A 37 -15.41 -6.42 -14.52
CA PRO A 37 -14.02 -6.58 -14.08
C PRO A 37 -12.98 -6.11 -15.11
N GLU A 38 -13.29 -6.16 -16.41
CA GLU A 38 -12.41 -5.77 -17.51
C GLU A 38 -11.95 -4.30 -17.46
N LEU A 39 -12.79 -3.39 -16.95
CA LEU A 39 -12.45 -1.96 -16.83
C LEU A 39 -11.25 -1.70 -15.92
N GLN A 40 -10.94 -2.64 -15.01
CA GLN A 40 -9.78 -2.51 -14.13
C GLN A 40 -8.46 -2.77 -14.85
N LEU A 41 -8.48 -3.54 -15.94
CA LEU A 41 -7.28 -3.84 -16.71
C LEU A 41 -6.85 -2.63 -17.55
N ASP A 42 -7.80 -1.92 -18.18
CA ASP A 42 -7.51 -0.72 -18.97
C ASP A 42 -6.88 0.39 -18.11
N LEU A 43 -7.42 0.57 -16.91
CA LEU A 43 -6.91 1.52 -15.93
C LEU A 43 -5.52 1.13 -15.43
N LEU A 44 -5.34 -0.15 -15.11
CA LEU A 44 -4.04 -0.69 -14.72
C LEU A 44 -2.98 -0.45 -15.80
N ASP A 45 -3.30 -0.72 -17.07
CA ASP A 45 -2.36 -0.56 -18.18
C ASP A 45 -1.94 0.90 -18.36
N THR A 46 -2.86 1.84 -18.18
CA THR A 46 -2.56 3.28 -18.19
C THR A 46 -1.60 3.67 -17.06
N ILE A 47 -1.84 3.17 -15.84
CA ILE A 47 -0.99 3.42 -14.66
C ILE A 47 0.41 2.81 -14.88
N LEU A 48 0.49 1.61 -15.45
CA LEU A 48 1.75 0.92 -15.72
C LEU A 48 2.59 1.60 -16.81
N GLN A 49 1.96 2.21 -17.80
CA GLN A 49 2.67 3.00 -18.81
C GLN A 49 3.39 4.20 -18.17
N ILE A 50 2.70 4.93 -17.27
CA ILE A 50 3.29 6.04 -16.52
C ILE A 50 4.43 5.53 -15.61
N SER A 51 4.19 4.42 -14.92
CA SER A 51 5.21 3.76 -14.10
C SER A 51 6.47 3.40 -14.89
N ASP A 52 6.31 2.92 -16.11
CA ASP A 52 7.45 2.55 -16.94
C ASP A 52 8.22 3.76 -17.45
N GLN A 53 7.50 4.79 -17.88
CA GLN A 53 8.08 6.08 -18.32
C GLN A 53 8.92 6.72 -17.22
N ASP A 54 8.41 6.72 -15.98
CA ASP A 54 9.07 7.33 -14.83
C ASP A 54 10.10 6.40 -14.16
N GLY A 55 10.23 5.16 -14.64
CA GLY A 55 11.15 4.17 -14.08
C GLY A 55 10.82 3.78 -12.62
N ALA A 56 9.54 3.66 -12.27
CA ALA A 56 9.15 3.42 -10.88
C ALA A 56 9.58 2.05 -10.35
N HIS A 57 9.95 1.92 -9.08
CA HIS A 57 10.20 0.58 -8.49
C HIS A 57 8.89 -0.08 -8.05
N PHE A 58 7.93 0.73 -7.60
CA PHE A 58 6.66 0.30 -7.05
C PHE A 58 5.49 0.93 -7.81
N VAL A 59 4.42 0.15 -7.98
CA VAL A 59 3.11 0.62 -8.42
C VAL A 59 2.11 0.28 -7.34
N MET A 60 1.40 1.30 -6.86
CA MET A 60 0.44 1.20 -5.78
C MET A 60 -0.96 1.54 -6.28
N LEU A 61 -1.92 0.69 -5.95
CA LEU A 61 -3.33 0.79 -6.35
C LEU A 61 -4.21 0.81 -5.09
N PRO A 62 -5.43 1.36 -5.14
CA PRO A 62 -6.28 1.49 -3.97
C PRO A 62 -6.77 0.14 -3.42
N GLU A 63 -7.40 0.20 -2.24
CA GLU A 63 -8.19 -0.92 -1.72
C GLU A 63 -9.34 -1.27 -2.70
N PHE A 64 -9.68 -2.55 -2.83
CA PHE A 64 -10.69 -3.06 -3.77
C PHE A 64 -10.51 -2.59 -5.23
N PHE A 65 -9.30 -2.67 -5.76
CA PHE A 65 -9.03 -2.36 -7.16
C PHE A 65 -9.25 -3.57 -8.08
N LEU A 66 -8.80 -4.76 -7.66
CA LEU A 66 -8.58 -5.87 -8.57
C LEU A 66 -9.56 -7.05 -8.39
N PRO A 67 -10.19 -7.56 -9.47
CA PRO A 67 -10.86 -8.84 -9.46
C PRO A 67 -9.88 -9.99 -9.16
N ARG A 68 -10.22 -10.87 -8.22
CA ARG A 68 -9.29 -11.93 -7.74
C ARG A 68 -8.79 -12.85 -8.84
N ARG A 69 -9.65 -13.15 -9.81
CA ARG A 69 -9.33 -14.01 -10.96
C ARG A 69 -8.19 -13.46 -11.85
N TYR A 70 -7.89 -12.17 -11.75
CA TYR A 70 -6.83 -11.51 -12.53
C TYR A 70 -5.48 -11.49 -11.83
N LEU A 71 -5.39 -11.86 -10.55
CA LEU A 71 -4.15 -11.82 -9.78
C LEU A 71 -3.03 -12.66 -10.42
N PHE A 72 -3.30 -13.95 -10.68
CA PHE A 72 -2.30 -14.87 -11.22
C PHE A 72 -2.14 -14.79 -12.74
N SER A 73 -3.17 -14.31 -13.46
CA SER A 73 -3.20 -14.27 -14.92
C SER A 73 -2.71 -12.96 -15.52
N HIS A 74 -3.05 -11.82 -14.90
CA HIS A 74 -2.80 -10.49 -15.47
C HIS A 74 -1.80 -9.68 -14.66
N ILE A 75 -1.95 -9.61 -13.33
CA ILE A 75 -1.02 -8.82 -12.49
C ILE A 75 0.36 -9.45 -12.44
N LYS A 76 0.41 -10.78 -12.25
CA LYS A 76 1.67 -11.53 -12.26
C LYS A 76 2.45 -11.27 -13.55
N GLU A 77 1.78 -11.39 -14.68
CA GLU A 77 2.36 -11.17 -16.00
C GLU A 77 2.86 -9.73 -16.17
N ARG A 78 2.04 -8.73 -15.81
CA ARG A 78 2.41 -7.31 -15.89
C ARG A 78 3.57 -6.94 -14.98
N ALA A 79 3.64 -7.49 -13.76
CA ALA A 79 4.76 -7.26 -12.85
C ALA A 79 6.09 -7.68 -13.50
N VAL A 80 6.12 -8.85 -14.16
CA VAL A 80 7.30 -9.34 -14.90
C VAL A 80 7.57 -8.48 -16.13
N ARG A 81 6.54 -8.20 -16.96
CA ARG A 81 6.69 -7.42 -18.19
C ARG A 81 7.28 -6.03 -17.95
N TYR A 82 6.77 -5.33 -16.94
CA TYR A 82 7.22 -3.99 -16.62
C TYR A 82 8.42 -3.98 -15.67
N GLY A 83 8.72 -5.08 -14.99
CA GLY A 83 9.79 -5.18 -14.00
C GLY A 83 9.50 -4.33 -12.76
N ARG A 84 8.27 -4.38 -12.23
CA ARG A 84 7.79 -3.51 -11.15
C ARG A 84 7.16 -4.31 -10.03
N ILE A 85 7.34 -3.89 -8.78
CA ILE A 85 6.55 -4.42 -7.66
C ILE A 85 5.16 -3.79 -7.73
N ILE A 86 4.12 -4.60 -7.90
CA ILE A 86 2.74 -4.11 -7.99
C ILE A 86 1.98 -4.51 -6.73
N MET A 87 1.27 -3.57 -6.11
CA MET A 87 0.41 -3.82 -4.96
C MET A 87 -0.93 -3.10 -5.08
N GLY A 88 -1.97 -3.69 -4.48
CA GLY A 88 -3.33 -3.15 -4.53
C GLY A 88 -4.31 -4.01 -3.73
N GLY A 89 -5.55 -3.53 -3.56
CA GLY A 89 -6.62 -4.30 -2.94
C GLY A 89 -7.28 -5.27 -3.92
N LEU A 90 -7.63 -6.46 -3.43
CA LEU A 90 -8.50 -7.41 -4.12
C LEU A 90 -9.95 -7.12 -3.78
N GLU A 91 -10.89 -7.50 -4.67
CA GLU A 91 -12.30 -7.70 -4.29
C GLU A 91 -12.44 -8.67 -3.11
N TYR A 92 -13.63 -8.77 -2.50
CA TYR A 92 -13.85 -9.73 -1.42
C TYR A 92 -13.59 -11.18 -1.85
N GLY A 93 -12.99 -11.93 -0.93
CA GLY A 93 -12.76 -13.35 -1.04
C GLY A 93 -13.76 -14.11 -0.20
N VAL A 94 -14.30 -15.20 -0.73
CA VAL A 94 -15.20 -16.08 0.01
C VAL A 94 -14.38 -17.02 0.88
N ASP A 95 -14.62 -17.03 2.19
CA ASP A 95 -13.99 -17.97 3.10
C ASP A 95 -14.53 -19.40 2.90
N LYS A 96 -13.66 -20.39 3.07
CA LYS A 96 -14.02 -21.80 2.88
C LYS A 96 -14.97 -22.30 3.96
N HIS A 97 -14.94 -21.68 5.13
CA HIS A 97 -15.76 -22.09 6.26
C HIS A 97 -16.83 -21.02 6.53
N LEU A 98 -18.03 -21.48 6.86
CA LEU A 98 -19.10 -20.62 7.35
C LEU A 98 -18.79 -20.15 8.78
N SER A 99 -19.47 -19.12 9.23
CA SER A 99 -19.43 -18.73 10.63
C SER A 99 -20.18 -19.72 11.52
N PRO A 100 -20.03 -19.63 12.86
CA PRO A 100 -20.78 -20.49 13.79
C PRO A 100 -22.31 -20.40 13.62
N THR A 101 -22.83 -19.28 13.09
CA THR A 101 -24.25 -19.07 12.80
C THR A 101 -24.66 -19.58 11.41
N GLY A 102 -23.74 -20.12 10.62
CA GLY A 102 -23.98 -20.61 9.26
C GLY A 102 -23.88 -19.52 8.19
N THR A 103 -23.48 -18.29 8.55
CA THR A 103 -23.34 -17.16 7.61
C THR A 103 -22.10 -17.32 6.74
N GLN A 104 -22.21 -16.97 5.45
CA GLN A 104 -21.05 -16.93 4.57
C GLN A 104 -20.09 -15.83 5.02
N ARG A 105 -18.80 -16.14 5.09
CA ARG A 105 -17.79 -15.18 5.53
C ARG A 105 -16.97 -14.65 4.37
N LEU A 106 -16.66 -13.36 4.42
CA LEU A 106 -15.86 -12.67 3.42
C LEU A 106 -14.56 -12.12 4.02
N ARG A 107 -13.51 -12.12 3.22
CA ARG A 107 -12.19 -11.54 3.56
C ARG A 107 -11.83 -10.42 2.60
N ASN A 108 -11.24 -9.38 3.15
CA ASN A 108 -10.60 -8.31 2.41
C ASN A 108 -9.09 -8.52 2.44
N GLU A 109 -8.45 -8.51 1.27
CA GLU A 109 -7.03 -8.78 1.12
C GLU A 109 -6.41 -7.83 0.11
N ALA A 110 -5.19 -7.37 0.39
CA ALA A 110 -4.32 -6.79 -0.60
C ALA A 110 -3.48 -7.88 -1.26
N PHE A 111 -2.92 -7.55 -2.42
CA PHE A 111 -1.89 -8.33 -3.08
C PHE A 111 -0.59 -7.53 -3.13
N VAL A 112 0.54 -8.24 -3.11
CA VAL A 112 1.86 -7.74 -3.44
C VAL A 112 2.49 -8.73 -4.41
N VAL A 113 2.84 -8.27 -5.60
CA VAL A 113 3.49 -9.08 -6.63
C VAL A 113 4.90 -8.55 -6.87
N ILE A 114 5.89 -9.41 -6.66
CA ILE A 114 7.31 -9.08 -6.75
C ILE A 114 7.91 -9.89 -7.90
N PRO A 115 8.33 -9.26 -9.00
CA PRO A 115 8.92 -9.97 -10.13
C PRO A 115 10.38 -10.33 -9.86
N ASP A 116 10.84 -11.46 -10.40
CA ASP A 116 12.23 -11.94 -10.26
C ASP A 116 13.25 -11.13 -11.08
N ASN A 117 12.78 -10.42 -12.10
CA ASN A 117 13.57 -9.59 -12.99
C ASN A 117 13.67 -8.11 -12.56
N LEU A 118 13.24 -7.77 -11.33
CA LEU A 118 13.19 -6.40 -10.79
C LEU A 118 14.51 -5.62 -10.93
N TYR A 119 15.65 -6.31 -10.88
CA TYR A 119 16.99 -5.71 -10.95
C TYR A 119 17.74 -6.02 -12.24
N GLN A 120 17.08 -6.65 -13.21
CA GLN A 120 17.72 -7.02 -14.47
C GLN A 120 17.58 -5.89 -15.48
N ASN A 121 18.70 -5.48 -16.08
CA ASN A 121 18.72 -4.43 -17.10
C ASN A 121 18.07 -4.87 -18.42
N ASN A 122 18.03 -6.18 -18.69
CA ASN A 122 17.37 -6.74 -19.87
C ASN A 122 16.01 -7.30 -19.48
N LYS A 123 14.94 -6.63 -19.91
CA LYS A 123 13.55 -7.08 -19.74
C LYS A 123 13.29 -8.30 -20.63
N SER A 124 13.75 -9.47 -20.18
CA SER A 124 13.36 -10.77 -20.73
C SER A 124 11.86 -10.99 -20.50
N LEU A 125 11.12 -11.37 -21.56
CA LEU A 125 9.72 -11.78 -21.46
C LEU A 125 9.53 -13.12 -20.71
N GLY A 126 10.62 -13.87 -20.50
CA GLY A 126 10.66 -15.04 -19.62
C GLY A 126 11.09 -14.64 -18.22
N GLY A 127 10.13 -14.59 -17.29
CA GLY A 127 10.35 -14.32 -15.88
C GLY A 127 9.17 -14.79 -15.04
N ASN A 128 9.38 -14.91 -13.74
CA ASN A 128 8.38 -15.31 -12.77
C ASN A 128 8.14 -14.18 -11.75
N ALA A 129 7.07 -14.29 -10.98
CA ALA A 129 6.84 -13.37 -9.88
C ALA A 129 6.26 -14.10 -8.68
N THR A 130 6.70 -13.66 -7.51
CA THR A 130 6.17 -14.07 -6.22
C THR A 130 4.91 -13.28 -5.94
N VAL A 131 3.80 -13.97 -5.69
CA VAL A 131 2.50 -13.38 -5.37
C VAL A 131 2.20 -13.62 -3.90
N ILE A 132 1.95 -12.56 -3.14
CA ILE A 132 1.65 -12.60 -1.71
C ILE A 132 0.32 -11.89 -1.48
N THR A 133 -0.57 -12.48 -0.67
CA THR A 133 -1.78 -11.78 -0.19
C THR A 133 -1.60 -11.34 1.26
N VAL A 134 -2.06 -10.13 1.55
CA VAL A 134 -2.01 -9.50 2.88
C VAL A 134 -3.45 -9.35 3.36
N PRO A 135 -3.89 -10.07 4.41
CA PRO A 135 -5.25 -9.95 4.91
C PRO A 135 -5.42 -8.65 5.69
N LYS A 136 -6.57 -8.00 5.51
CA LYS A 136 -6.98 -6.88 6.35
C LYS A 136 -7.25 -7.37 7.76
N LEU A 137 -6.71 -6.70 8.78
CA LEU A 137 -6.80 -7.18 10.16
C LEU A 137 -8.21 -7.02 10.70
N ASN A 138 -8.80 -5.84 10.52
CA ASN A 138 -10.15 -5.53 11.01
C ASN A 138 -10.94 -4.77 9.96
N PRO A 139 -12.26 -5.00 9.86
CA PRO A 139 -13.10 -4.23 8.98
C PRO A 139 -13.21 -2.79 9.51
N ALA A 140 -13.45 -1.84 8.61
CA ALA A 140 -13.93 -0.52 9.04
C ALA A 140 -15.38 -0.63 9.56
N PRO A 141 -15.87 0.24 10.46
CA PRO A 141 -17.23 0.15 10.97
C PRO A 141 -18.32 0.18 9.88
N GLU A 142 -18.12 0.97 8.82
CA GLU A 142 -19.04 1.02 7.67
C GLU A 142 -18.92 -0.24 6.78
N GLU A 143 -17.75 -0.86 6.74
CA GLU A 143 -17.52 -2.12 6.04
C GLU A 143 -18.24 -3.27 6.75
N GLU A 144 -18.04 -3.39 8.06
CA GLU A 144 -18.68 -4.40 8.91
C GLU A 144 -20.20 -4.33 8.82
N LYS A 145 -20.77 -3.13 9.01
CA LYS A 145 -22.21 -2.92 8.89
C LYS A 145 -22.74 -3.31 7.50
N ASN A 146 -22.05 -2.95 6.43
CA ASN A 146 -22.48 -3.27 5.07
C ASN A 146 -22.47 -4.79 4.81
N LEU A 147 -21.48 -5.51 5.34
CA LEU A 147 -21.44 -6.97 5.26
C LEU A 147 -22.60 -7.61 6.02
N GLU A 148 -22.86 -7.16 7.25
CA GLU A 148 -23.98 -7.63 8.07
C GLU A 148 -25.34 -7.39 7.40
N ASP A 149 -25.56 -6.19 6.85
CA ASP A 149 -26.78 -5.80 6.14
C ASP A 149 -27.07 -6.70 4.92
N HIS A 150 -26.05 -7.38 4.38
CA HIS A 150 -26.14 -8.29 3.24
C HIS A 150 -25.96 -9.77 3.60
N GLY A 151 -25.96 -10.11 4.89
CA GLY A 151 -25.88 -11.50 5.36
C GLY A 151 -24.49 -12.13 5.18
N TYR A 152 -23.43 -11.34 5.38
CA TYR A 152 -22.05 -11.80 5.41
C TYR A 152 -21.35 -11.43 6.72
N ASP A 153 -20.47 -12.31 7.20
CA ASP A 153 -19.57 -11.99 8.31
C ASP A 153 -18.16 -11.67 7.78
N PHE A 154 -17.43 -10.80 8.48
CA PHE A 154 -16.03 -10.50 8.14
C PHE A 154 -15.07 -11.54 8.74
N VAL A 155 -14.01 -11.87 8.00
CA VAL A 155 -12.90 -12.70 8.50
C VAL A 155 -11.70 -11.80 8.84
N ASN A 156 -11.44 -11.63 10.13
CA ASN A 156 -10.30 -10.86 10.62
C ASN A 156 -8.97 -11.50 10.21
N GLY A 157 -8.06 -10.67 9.71
CA GLY A 157 -6.67 -11.04 9.48
C GLY A 157 -5.91 -11.19 10.81
N ASN A 158 -4.93 -12.08 10.82
CA ASN A 158 -4.12 -12.39 12.00
C ASN A 158 -2.62 -12.23 11.79
N ARG A 159 -2.20 -11.55 10.71
CA ARG A 159 -0.80 -11.42 10.30
C ARG A 159 -0.52 -10.04 9.74
N ILE A 160 0.60 -9.47 10.18
CA ILE A 160 1.19 -8.26 9.61
C ILE A 160 2.33 -8.71 8.69
N TYR A 161 2.39 -8.14 7.49
CA TYR A 161 3.41 -8.48 6.49
C TYR A 161 4.46 -7.37 6.40
N MET A 162 5.71 -7.75 6.59
CA MET A 162 6.88 -6.90 6.38
C MET A 162 7.79 -7.55 5.33
N PHE A 163 8.11 -6.79 4.30
CA PHE A 163 8.93 -7.20 3.18
C PHE A 163 10.34 -6.65 3.37
N LYS A 164 11.33 -7.55 3.36
CA LYS A 164 12.74 -7.17 3.52
C LYS A 164 13.42 -7.03 2.17
N SER A 165 14.12 -5.91 1.97
CA SER A 165 14.93 -5.68 0.77
C SER A 165 16.17 -4.88 1.14
N ASN A 166 17.34 -5.41 0.78
CA ASN A 166 18.61 -4.71 1.01
C ASN A 166 18.79 -3.52 0.05
N LYS A 167 18.12 -3.56 -1.11
CA LYS A 167 18.25 -2.56 -2.17
C LYS A 167 17.15 -1.50 -2.16
N LEU A 168 15.91 -1.91 -1.86
CA LEU A 168 14.72 -1.03 -1.85
C LEU A 168 14.24 -0.68 -0.44
N GLY A 169 15.02 -1.02 0.59
CA GLY A 169 14.63 -0.90 1.99
C GLY A 169 13.47 -1.82 2.38
N ASN A 170 13.27 -1.96 3.68
CA ASN A 170 12.14 -2.71 4.20
C ASN A 170 10.85 -1.91 4.04
N PHE A 171 9.76 -2.60 3.73
CA PHE A 171 8.45 -1.97 3.63
C PHE A 171 7.32 -2.83 4.19
N ALA A 172 6.20 -2.19 4.52
CA ALA A 172 4.97 -2.86 4.92
C ALA A 172 3.78 -2.31 4.13
N VAL A 173 2.72 -3.12 4.05
CA VAL A 173 1.47 -2.76 3.38
C VAL A 173 0.34 -2.88 4.38
N LEU A 174 -0.42 -1.81 4.57
CA LEU A 174 -1.63 -1.77 5.39
C LEU A 174 -2.85 -1.44 4.52
N ILE A 175 -4.02 -1.91 4.95
CA ILE A 175 -5.27 -1.74 4.22
C ILE A 175 -6.17 -0.81 5.03
N CYS A 176 -6.33 0.41 4.53
CA CYS A 176 -7.30 1.38 5.00
C CYS A 176 -7.32 1.53 6.52
N TYR A 177 -8.33 0.97 7.18
CA TYR A 177 -8.55 1.07 8.62
C TYR A 177 -7.40 0.49 9.47
N ASP A 178 -6.64 -0.48 8.94
CA ASP A 178 -5.45 -1.02 9.61
C ASP A 178 -4.38 0.04 9.86
N PHE A 179 -4.39 1.13 9.09
CA PHE A 179 -3.49 2.27 9.30
C PHE A 179 -3.69 2.96 10.65
N LEU A 180 -4.88 2.85 11.24
CA LEU A 180 -5.23 3.45 12.54
C LEU A 180 -4.85 2.55 13.73
N ASN A 181 -4.35 1.34 13.47
CA ASN A 181 -4.04 0.36 14.50
C ASN A 181 -2.69 0.68 15.17
N LEU A 182 -2.76 1.32 16.35
CA LEU A 182 -1.56 1.73 17.10
C LEU A 182 -0.62 0.56 17.44
N PRO A 183 -1.08 -0.63 17.91
CA PRO A 183 -0.22 -1.81 18.05
C PRO A 183 0.54 -2.18 16.77
N VAL A 184 -0.11 -2.14 15.60
CA VAL A 184 0.55 -2.40 14.31
C VAL A 184 1.63 -1.35 14.03
N GLN A 185 1.33 -0.08 14.24
CA GLN A 185 2.30 1.02 14.09
C GLN A 185 3.52 0.81 15.01
N ALA A 186 3.30 0.42 16.26
CA ALA A 186 4.36 0.14 17.22
C ALA A 186 5.27 -1.02 16.78
N ILE A 187 4.70 -2.09 16.22
CA ILE A 187 5.45 -3.23 15.66
C ILE A 187 6.31 -2.80 14.47
N LEU A 188 5.80 -1.90 13.61
CA LEU A 188 6.49 -1.44 12.41
C LEU A 188 7.56 -0.38 12.69
N GLN A 189 7.50 0.31 13.84
CA GLN A 189 8.47 1.35 14.19
C GLN A 189 9.90 0.80 14.15
N SER A 190 10.81 1.54 13.48
CA SER A 190 12.22 1.16 13.26
C SER A 190 12.47 -0.06 12.38
N GLN A 191 11.43 -0.75 11.91
CA GLN A 191 11.56 -1.96 11.11
C GLN A 191 11.49 -1.73 9.60
N ILE A 192 10.85 -0.62 9.19
CA ILE A 192 10.58 -0.28 7.79
C ILE A 192 11.09 1.11 7.43
N GLN A 193 11.41 1.31 6.15
CA GLN A 193 11.72 2.62 5.58
C GLN A 193 10.55 3.19 4.78
N THR A 194 9.61 2.35 4.35
CA THR A 194 8.41 2.79 3.62
C THR A 194 7.17 2.04 4.09
N LEU A 195 6.12 2.78 4.41
CA LEU A 195 4.79 2.28 4.73
C LEU A 195 3.82 2.62 3.59
N PHE A 196 3.25 1.59 2.96
CA PHE A 196 2.21 1.73 1.95
C PHE A 196 0.84 1.49 2.58
N VAL A 197 -0.10 2.41 2.34
CA VAL A 197 -1.47 2.35 2.85
C VAL A 197 -2.46 2.38 1.69
N LEU A 198 -3.04 1.22 1.36
CA LEU A 198 -4.01 1.07 0.27
C LEU A 198 -5.39 1.40 0.83
N THR A 199 -6.09 2.39 0.28
CA THR A 199 -7.30 2.92 0.94
C THR A 199 -8.51 3.02 0.02
N TYR A 200 -9.67 2.73 0.57
CA TYR A 200 -10.97 3.19 0.10
C TYR A 200 -11.61 3.95 1.26
N ASN A 201 -11.22 5.22 1.46
CA ASN A 201 -11.59 5.98 2.66
C ASN A 201 -12.16 7.36 2.32
N LYS A 202 -13.25 7.73 3.00
CA LYS A 202 -13.89 9.05 2.90
C LYS A 202 -13.30 10.10 3.83
N ASP A 203 -12.71 9.70 4.96
CA ASP A 203 -12.04 10.61 5.91
C ASP A 203 -10.64 10.98 5.42
N VAL A 204 -10.58 11.74 4.32
CA VAL A 204 -9.34 12.14 3.67
C VAL A 204 -8.48 12.98 4.61
N SER A 205 -9.06 13.99 5.26
CA SER A 205 -8.33 14.90 6.16
C SER A 205 -7.71 14.17 7.36
N GLY A 206 -8.42 13.21 7.95
CA GLY A 206 -7.91 12.41 9.06
C GLY A 206 -6.70 11.58 8.62
N PHE A 207 -6.82 10.86 7.50
CA PHE A 207 -5.72 10.03 6.98
C PHE A 207 -4.49 10.86 6.60
N ILE A 208 -4.66 12.05 6.01
CA ILE A 208 -3.55 12.97 5.72
C ILE A 208 -2.86 13.43 7.01
N SER A 209 -3.63 13.82 8.03
CA SER A 209 -3.08 14.25 9.33
C SER A 209 -2.31 13.12 10.02
N ILE A 210 -2.82 11.89 9.92
CA ILE A 210 -2.18 10.70 10.47
C ILE A 210 -0.93 10.35 9.67
N ALA A 211 -0.93 10.46 8.34
CA ALA A 211 0.29 10.25 7.53
C ALA A 211 1.39 11.26 7.87
N ASP A 212 1.05 12.54 8.00
CA ASP A 212 2.00 13.58 8.43
C ASP A 212 2.54 13.34 9.84
N THR A 213 1.76 12.68 10.71
CA THR A 213 2.21 12.28 12.05
C THR A 213 3.06 11.02 12.01
N MET A 214 2.62 10.00 11.27
CA MET A 214 3.23 8.66 11.23
C MET A 214 4.59 8.64 10.57
N GLN A 215 4.83 9.49 9.56
CA GLN A 215 6.18 9.61 9.00
C GLN A 215 7.21 9.93 10.09
N ARG A 216 6.82 10.71 11.11
CA ARG A 216 7.72 11.12 12.21
C ARG A 216 7.80 10.06 13.29
N MET A 217 6.64 9.52 13.68
CA MET A 217 6.56 8.52 14.75
C MET A 217 7.23 7.20 14.36
N LEU A 218 7.12 6.80 13.10
CA LEU A 218 7.78 5.61 12.55
C LEU A 218 9.15 5.92 11.96
N LEU A 219 9.45 7.21 11.73
CA LEU A 219 10.64 7.71 11.07
C LEU A 219 10.86 7.05 9.70
N CYS A 220 9.81 6.98 8.89
CA CYS A 220 9.77 6.29 7.59
C CYS A 220 8.95 7.09 6.57
N ASN A 221 9.06 6.77 5.28
CA ASN A 221 8.17 7.31 4.27
C ASN A 221 6.76 6.70 4.44
N VAL A 222 5.71 7.50 4.28
CA VAL A 222 4.32 7.05 4.36
C VAL A 222 3.59 7.45 3.08
N ILE A 223 2.99 6.47 2.41
CA ILE A 223 2.33 6.67 1.11
C ILE A 223 0.91 6.13 1.23
N ILE A 224 -0.06 6.97 0.87
CA ILE A 224 -1.48 6.64 0.78
C ILE A 224 -1.88 6.60 -0.69
N CYS A 225 -2.46 5.49 -1.13
CA CYS A 225 -3.16 5.40 -2.41
C CYS A 225 -4.64 5.20 -2.13
N ASN A 226 -5.41 6.28 -2.28
CA ASN A 226 -6.85 6.25 -2.10
C ASN A 226 -7.57 6.08 -3.43
N THR A 227 -8.83 5.68 -3.37
CA THR A 227 -9.70 5.74 -4.53
C THR A 227 -9.85 7.18 -5.02
N GLY A 228 -9.89 7.34 -6.35
CA GLY A 228 -10.19 8.61 -7.00
C GLY A 228 -11.58 9.16 -6.67
N TYR A 229 -12.51 8.31 -6.22
CA TYR A 229 -13.84 8.75 -5.82
C TYR A 229 -13.80 9.78 -4.67
N TYR A 230 -13.00 9.50 -3.64
CA TYR A 230 -12.77 10.43 -2.51
C TYR A 230 -11.50 11.28 -2.66
N GLY A 231 -10.56 10.87 -3.53
CA GLY A 231 -9.26 11.49 -3.67
C GLY A 231 -8.40 11.36 -2.41
N GLY A 232 -7.42 12.24 -2.21
CA GLY A 232 -6.62 12.22 -0.98
C GLY A 232 -5.45 11.24 -0.96
N SER A 233 -5.01 10.74 -2.13
CA SER A 233 -3.72 10.07 -2.22
C SER A 233 -2.59 11.04 -1.89
N ALA A 234 -1.58 10.58 -1.17
CA ALA A 234 -0.50 11.44 -0.68
C ALA A 234 0.78 10.67 -0.37
N ALA A 235 1.90 11.37 -0.32
CA ALA A 235 3.18 10.82 0.09
C ALA A 235 3.91 11.79 1.03
N PHE A 236 4.42 11.25 2.14
CA PHE A 236 5.16 11.97 3.16
C PHE A 236 6.51 11.32 3.43
N THR A 237 7.52 12.14 3.73
CA THR A 237 8.89 11.70 4.06
C THR A 237 9.39 12.40 5.33
N PRO A 238 10.25 11.80 6.18
CA PRO A 238 10.57 12.34 7.51
C PRO A 238 11.53 13.54 7.56
N LEU A 239 11.34 14.50 6.66
CA LEU A 239 12.06 15.76 6.59
C LEU A 239 11.50 16.79 7.59
N ARG A 240 12.36 17.65 8.14
CA ARG A 240 11.92 18.76 9.01
C ARG A 240 11.19 19.85 8.25
N ASP A 241 11.70 20.17 7.07
CA ASP A 241 11.11 21.17 6.19
C ASP A 241 9.74 20.69 5.71
N ARG A 242 8.69 21.37 6.17
CA ARG A 242 7.30 21.04 5.85
C ARG A 242 7.04 20.98 4.35
N ASN A 243 7.66 21.88 3.57
CA ASN A 243 7.43 21.97 2.13
C ASN A 243 8.05 20.80 1.36
N LYS A 244 9.06 20.13 1.94
CA LYS A 244 9.70 18.95 1.36
C LYS A 244 9.16 17.64 1.94
N ARG A 245 8.61 17.71 3.14
CA ARG A 245 8.02 16.58 3.87
C ARG A 245 6.78 16.05 3.16
N GLN A 246 5.88 16.93 2.75
CA GLN A 246 4.72 16.57 1.93
C GLN A 246 5.16 16.50 0.46
N VAL A 247 5.48 15.31 -0.02
CA VAL A 247 6.02 15.08 -1.37
C VAL A 247 4.92 15.17 -2.42
N LEU A 248 3.73 14.68 -2.08
CA LEU A 248 2.55 14.74 -2.94
C LEU A 248 1.29 14.77 -2.09
N GLN A 249 0.29 15.52 -2.56
CA GLN A 249 -1.09 15.37 -2.13
C GLN A 249 -2.01 15.66 -3.32
N ILE A 250 -2.90 14.73 -3.62
CA ILE A 250 -3.96 14.91 -4.61
C ILE A 250 -5.23 15.33 -3.86
N SER A 251 -5.74 16.52 -4.14
CA SER A 251 -6.92 17.09 -3.48
C SER A 251 -8.09 17.21 -4.44
N GLY A 252 -9.29 16.95 -3.93
CA GLY A 252 -10.53 16.92 -4.71
C GLY A 252 -11.09 15.50 -4.87
N ASN A 253 -12.37 15.41 -5.21
CA ASN A 253 -13.10 14.16 -5.41
C ASN A 253 -13.20 13.84 -6.90
N GLU A 254 -13.48 12.58 -7.22
CA GLU A 254 -13.68 12.09 -8.60
C GLU A 254 -12.48 12.36 -9.53
N ILE A 255 -11.26 12.27 -8.97
CA ILE A 255 -10.02 12.48 -9.72
C ILE A 255 -9.37 11.13 -9.98
N GLN A 256 -9.31 10.74 -11.24
CA GLN A 256 -8.41 9.67 -11.69
C GLN A 256 -7.03 10.25 -11.99
N ALA A 257 -5.99 9.71 -11.36
CA ALA A 257 -4.61 10.17 -11.58
C ALA A 257 -3.61 9.03 -11.41
N ALA A 258 -2.52 9.10 -12.15
CA ALA A 258 -1.32 8.31 -11.91
C ALA A 258 -0.13 9.25 -11.86
N VAL A 259 0.58 9.24 -10.74
CA VAL A 259 1.70 10.16 -10.49
C VAL A 259 2.83 9.39 -9.84
N SER A 260 4.04 9.54 -10.36
CA SER A 260 5.25 8.99 -9.73
C SER A 260 5.90 10.01 -8.80
N VAL A 261 6.33 9.54 -7.64
CA VAL A 261 7.04 10.34 -6.63
C VAL A 261 8.37 9.69 -6.29
N HIS A 262 9.36 10.51 -5.92
CA HIS A 262 10.68 10.04 -5.48
C HIS A 262 10.84 10.24 -3.98
N LEU A 263 11.18 9.17 -3.27
CA LEU A 263 11.26 9.15 -1.80
C LEU A 263 12.66 8.69 -1.36
N PRO A 264 13.31 9.43 -0.44
CA PRO A 264 14.63 9.04 0.05
C PRO A 264 14.53 7.77 0.88
N ILE A 265 15.48 6.86 0.71
CA ILE A 265 15.51 5.60 1.47
C ILE A 265 16.84 5.34 2.14
N ASN A 266 17.97 5.62 1.49
CA ASN A 266 19.29 5.51 2.10
C ASN A 266 19.45 6.47 3.29
N GLU A 267 19.08 7.74 3.12
CA GLU A 267 19.13 8.73 4.20
C GLU A 267 18.15 8.39 5.35
N VAL A 268 16.94 7.92 5.03
CA VAL A 268 15.97 7.47 6.04
C VAL A 268 16.54 6.31 6.86
N TRP A 269 17.12 5.31 6.20
CA TRP A 269 17.82 4.20 6.86
C TRP A 269 18.95 4.67 7.76
N LYS A 270 19.80 5.59 7.28
CA LYS A 270 20.91 6.16 8.07
C LYS A 270 20.41 6.84 9.33
N VAL A 271 19.40 7.71 9.22
CA VAL A 271 18.82 8.40 10.39
C VAL A 271 18.19 7.41 11.37
N GLN A 272 17.55 6.35 10.87
CA GLN A 272 16.99 5.28 11.71
C GLN A 272 18.07 4.45 12.43
N THR A 273 19.25 4.22 11.83
CA THR A 273 20.30 3.31 12.37
C THR A 273 21.40 4.01 13.15
N THR A 274 21.82 5.21 12.75
CA THR A 274 22.84 6.02 13.45
C THR A 274 22.22 7.05 14.39
N GLY A 275 21.09 7.63 14.00
CA GLY A 275 20.50 8.80 14.67
C GLY A 275 21.18 10.11 14.26
N GLU A 276 22.20 10.02 13.40
CA GLU A 276 22.88 11.14 12.80
C GLU A 276 21.99 11.73 11.69
N ASN A 277 21.89 13.04 11.70
CA ASN A 277 21.18 13.84 10.73
C ASN A 277 22.21 14.75 10.05
N GLU A 278 23.14 14.15 9.30
CA GLU A 278 24.26 14.90 8.70
C GLU A 278 23.79 16.18 7.98
N PHE A 279 24.66 17.19 8.04
CA PHE A 279 24.50 18.61 7.69
C PHE A 279 23.87 19.49 8.78
N GLY A 280 24.60 20.56 9.13
CA GLY A 280 24.42 21.48 10.27
C GLY A 280 23.10 22.26 10.39
N ASN A 281 22.03 21.77 9.78
CA ASN A 281 20.65 22.21 9.97
C ASN A 281 19.68 21.05 10.24
N SER A 282 20.17 19.83 10.49
CA SER A 282 19.33 18.69 10.90
C SER A 282 18.19 18.37 9.92
N LYS A 283 18.53 17.95 8.69
CA LYS A 283 17.60 17.76 7.57
C LYS A 283 16.35 16.90 7.90
N TYR A 284 16.53 15.85 8.71
CA TYR A 284 15.49 14.89 9.10
C TYR A 284 15.01 15.07 10.53
N MET A 285 13.78 14.64 10.81
CA MET A 285 13.25 14.54 12.17
C MET A 285 14.20 13.73 13.07
N HIS A 286 14.33 14.13 14.33
CA HIS A 286 15.02 13.31 15.32
C HIS A 286 14.25 12.01 15.55
N ARG A 287 14.97 10.97 15.99
CA ARG A 287 14.34 9.77 16.51
C ARG A 287 13.35 10.13 17.62
N PRO A 288 12.13 9.56 17.59
CA PRO A 288 11.21 9.66 18.72
C PRO A 288 11.84 9.09 20.00
N PRO A 289 11.33 9.46 21.19
CA PRO A 289 11.62 8.73 22.41
C PRO A 289 11.36 7.22 22.25
N ASP A 290 12.20 6.40 22.88
CA ASP A 290 12.10 4.93 22.87
C ASP A 290 12.05 4.27 21.48
N PHE A 291 12.51 4.96 20.44
CA PHE A 291 12.47 4.51 19.05
C PHE A 291 13.03 3.09 18.88
N GLY A 292 12.15 2.16 18.49
CA GLY A 292 12.50 0.76 18.23
C GLY A 292 12.77 -0.09 19.48
N ARG A 293 12.51 0.40 20.69
CA ARG A 293 12.73 -0.38 21.93
C ARG A 293 11.70 -1.51 22.11
N LEU A 294 10.44 -1.26 21.74
CA LEU A 294 9.35 -2.24 21.91
C LEU A 294 9.58 -3.56 21.16
N VAL A 295 10.23 -3.50 20.00
CA VAL A 295 10.51 -4.68 19.16
C VAL A 295 11.79 -5.40 19.60
N ARG A 296 12.75 -4.68 20.22
CA ARG A 296 14.04 -5.25 20.66
C ARG A 296 13.96 -6.07 21.95
N THR A 297 12.90 -5.90 22.74
CA THR A 297 12.66 -6.64 23.99
C THR A 297 12.08 -8.05 23.79
N SER A 298 11.98 -8.53 22.55
CA SER A 298 11.33 -9.82 22.21
C SER A 298 12.26 -10.84 21.55
N ILE A 299 13.58 -10.70 21.71
CA ILE A 299 14.59 -11.66 21.24
C ILE A 299 15.40 -12.14 22.44
#